data_AF-A0A9E1V5J4-F1
#
_entry.id   AF-A0A9E1V5J4-F1
#
_cell.length_a   1.000
_cell.length_b   1.000
_cell.length_c   1.000
_cell.angle_alpha   90.00
_cell.angle_beta   90.00
_cell.angle_gamma   90.00
#
_symmetry.space_group_name_H-M   'P 1'
#
loop_
_entity.id
_entity.type
_entity.pdbx_description
1 polymer ?
#
loop_
_entity_poly.entity_id
_entity_poly.type
_entity_poly.pdbx_seq_one_letter_code
_entity_poly.pdbx_strand_id
1 'polypeptide(L)'
;VHAFSVSEDDNEFAVIANRLGEPGLSQQAPEMIAQYFAGNITHRLDRYRPVFQFVTNPDHYPLLFNCTAGKDRTGFVAAIVLRLLGVEESVVVDDFLLSNEVRRAWIDQKFVEFRDRLAQESGVAPENLDDDVLAPLRVLLLTQASFIEAVFAAVERQWSSWDVFRRDGLGIDDAQFSRFQKSLLV
;
A
#
# COMPACT_ATOMS: atom_id res chain seq x y z
N VAL A 1 -5.13 -19.04 -14.26
CA VAL A 1 -4.86 -17.91 -13.34
C VAL A 1 -4.57 -16.70 -14.20
N HIS A 2 -5.41 -15.68 -14.11
CA HIS A 2 -5.10 -14.39 -14.74
C HIS A 2 -4.10 -13.66 -13.84
N ALA A 3 -2.98 -13.19 -14.38
CA ALA A 3 -1.96 -12.46 -13.64
C ALA A 3 -1.80 -11.06 -14.23
N PHE A 4 -1.88 -10.01 -13.42
CA PHE A 4 -1.65 -8.65 -13.88
C PHE A 4 -0.98 -7.76 -12.82
N SER A 5 -0.30 -6.71 -13.28
CA SER A 5 0.29 -5.70 -12.41
C SER A 5 -0.76 -4.65 -12.04
N VAL A 6 -0.92 -4.35 -10.75
CA VAL A 6 -1.83 -3.30 -10.28
C VAL A 6 -1.27 -1.88 -10.45
N SER A 7 -0.11 -1.76 -11.07
CA SER A 7 0.57 -0.51 -11.30
C SER A 7 1.32 -0.54 -12.61
N GLU A 8 0.94 0.32 -13.55
CA GLU A 8 1.82 0.76 -14.63
C GLU A 8 2.47 2.08 -14.20
N ASP A 9 3.81 2.13 -14.25
CA ASP A 9 4.69 3.30 -14.09
C ASP A 9 4.33 4.34 -13.01
N ASP A 10 4.04 3.87 -11.79
CA ASP A 10 3.95 4.77 -10.64
C ASP A 10 5.33 4.99 -9.99
N ASN A 11 5.99 6.08 -10.39
CA ASN A 11 7.28 6.51 -9.86
C ASN A 11 7.15 7.40 -8.61
N GLU A 12 5.95 7.81 -8.17
CA GLU A 12 5.84 8.77 -7.07
C GLU A 12 6.28 8.19 -5.73
N PHE A 13 6.03 6.90 -5.48
CA PHE A 13 6.60 6.23 -4.31
C PHE A 13 8.13 6.21 -4.37
N ALA A 14 8.70 5.98 -5.56
CA ALA A 14 10.15 6.05 -5.76
C ALA A 14 10.68 7.49 -5.59
N VAL A 15 9.92 8.51 -6.01
CA VAL A 15 10.26 9.92 -5.82
C VAL A 15 10.25 10.29 -4.33
N ILE A 16 9.20 9.91 -3.58
CA ILE A 16 9.15 10.12 -2.13
C ILE A 16 10.32 9.40 -1.47
N ALA A 17 10.55 8.11 -1.80
CA ALA A 17 11.66 7.32 -1.30
C ALA A 17 13.03 7.96 -1.57
N ASN A 18 13.24 8.50 -2.78
CA ASN A 18 14.48 9.19 -3.15
C ASN A 18 14.70 10.49 -2.36
N ARG A 19 13.62 11.16 -1.97
CA ARG A 19 13.67 12.38 -1.14
C ARG A 19 13.85 12.10 0.34
N LEU A 20 13.70 10.85 0.81
CA LEU A 20 13.88 10.52 2.22
C LEU A 20 15.34 10.65 2.70
N GLY A 21 16.30 10.73 1.77
CA GLY A 21 17.70 11.06 2.08
C GLY A 21 17.95 12.54 2.37
N GLU A 22 16.96 13.43 2.17
CA GLU A 22 17.08 14.85 2.44
C GLU A 22 16.90 15.15 3.94
N PRO A 23 17.71 16.06 4.53
CA PRO A 23 17.60 16.41 5.95
C PRO A 23 16.20 16.91 6.33
N GLY A 24 15.61 16.32 7.38
CA GLY A 24 14.31 16.71 7.93
C GLY A 24 13.08 16.07 7.28
N LEU A 25 13.24 15.36 6.14
CA LEU A 25 12.14 14.69 5.45
C LEU A 25 11.83 13.29 5.98
N SER A 26 12.80 12.63 6.61
CA SER A 26 12.62 11.30 7.19
C SER A 26 11.54 11.24 8.28
N GLN A 27 11.41 12.30 9.10
CA GLN A 27 10.40 12.38 10.16
C GLN A 27 8.97 12.59 9.61
N GLN A 28 8.84 13.22 8.44
CA GLN A 28 7.55 13.49 7.79
C GLN A 28 7.15 12.39 6.79
N ALA A 29 8.08 11.48 6.49
CA ALA A 29 7.94 10.44 5.48
C ALA A 29 6.68 9.56 5.64
N PRO A 30 6.32 9.08 6.85
CA PRO A 30 5.12 8.28 7.01
C PRO A 30 3.85 9.05 6.63
N GLU A 31 3.75 10.32 7.02
CA GLU A 31 2.61 11.16 6.71
C GLU A 31 2.52 11.46 5.21
N MET A 32 3.65 11.78 4.56
CA MET A 32 3.70 11.99 3.12
C MET A 32 3.23 10.75 2.34
N ILE A 33 3.61 9.55 2.79
CA ILE A 33 3.17 8.30 2.15
C ILE A 33 1.70 8.04 2.42
N ALA A 34 1.22 8.26 3.65
CA ALA A 34 -0.20 8.14 3.96
C ALA A 34 -1.06 9.08 3.07
N GLN A 35 -0.61 10.31 2.85
CA GLN A 35 -1.25 11.26 1.94
C GLN A 35 -1.20 10.78 0.48
N TYR A 36 -0.08 10.21 0.04
CA TYR A 36 0.03 9.60 -1.28
C TYR A 36 -0.96 8.44 -1.46
N PHE A 37 -1.10 7.55 -0.47
CA PHE A 37 -2.07 6.46 -0.50
C PHE A 37 -3.51 7.00 -0.54
N ALA A 38 -3.86 7.97 0.29
CA ALA A 38 -5.15 8.66 0.24
C ALA A 38 -5.42 9.34 -1.12
N GLY A 39 -4.37 9.80 -1.79
CA GLY A 39 -4.41 10.33 -3.15
C GLY A 39 -4.96 9.34 -4.18
N ASN A 40 -4.71 8.04 -3.99
CA ASN A 40 -5.13 6.96 -4.90
C ASN A 40 -6.64 6.84 -5.06
N ILE A 41 -7.42 7.24 -4.05
CA ILE A 41 -8.89 7.20 -4.09
C ILE A 41 -9.53 8.58 -4.29
N THR A 42 -8.71 9.61 -4.42
CA THR A 42 -9.16 11.00 -4.68
C THR A 42 -8.71 11.44 -6.07
N HIS A 43 -7.65 12.24 -6.16
CA HIS A 43 -7.18 12.89 -7.37
C HIS A 43 -6.42 11.96 -8.34
N ARG A 44 -6.13 10.72 -7.94
CA ARG A 44 -5.47 9.69 -8.79
C ARG A 44 -6.39 8.52 -9.14
N LEU A 45 -7.68 8.62 -8.82
CA LEU A 45 -8.63 7.51 -8.93
C LEU A 45 -8.70 6.93 -10.35
N ASP A 46 -8.52 7.75 -11.39
CA ASP A 46 -8.56 7.29 -12.78
C ASP A 46 -7.49 6.23 -13.11
N ARG A 47 -6.38 6.19 -12.37
CA ARG A 47 -5.34 5.15 -12.51
C ARG A 47 -5.77 3.82 -11.90
N TYR A 48 -6.56 3.86 -10.83
CA TYR A 48 -6.97 2.68 -10.08
C TYR A 48 -8.38 2.19 -10.42
N ARG A 49 -9.23 3.03 -11.02
CA ARG A 49 -10.55 2.64 -11.50
C ARG A 49 -10.51 1.40 -12.41
N PRO A 50 -9.67 1.33 -13.47
CA PRO A 50 -9.60 0.12 -14.30
C PRO A 50 -9.08 -1.09 -13.53
N VAL A 51 -8.16 -0.90 -12.58
CA VAL A 51 -7.67 -1.97 -11.69
C VAL A 51 -8.82 -2.53 -10.86
N PHE A 52 -9.60 -1.67 -10.21
CA PHE A 52 -10.73 -2.11 -9.38
C PHE A 52 -11.86 -2.74 -10.19
N GLN A 53 -12.16 -2.22 -11.38
CA GLN A 53 -13.11 -2.84 -12.29
C GLN A 53 -12.65 -4.23 -12.75
N PHE A 54 -11.34 -4.39 -13.00
CA PHE A 54 -10.77 -5.68 -13.40
C PHE A 54 -10.78 -6.70 -12.25
N VAL A 55 -10.33 -6.32 -11.05
CA VAL A 55 -10.28 -7.25 -9.90
C VAL A 55 -11.65 -7.61 -9.38
N THR A 56 -12.66 -6.77 -9.57
CA THR A 56 -14.05 -7.07 -9.15
C THR A 56 -14.88 -7.73 -10.26
N ASN A 57 -14.27 -8.11 -11.39
CA ASN A 57 -14.96 -8.90 -12.40
C ASN A 57 -14.72 -10.40 -12.15
N PRO A 58 -15.75 -11.17 -11.76
CA PRO A 58 -15.60 -12.60 -11.46
C PRO A 58 -15.24 -13.45 -12.69
N ASP A 59 -15.43 -12.94 -13.91
CA ASP A 59 -15.04 -13.65 -15.14
C ASP A 59 -13.50 -13.77 -15.27
N HIS A 60 -12.73 -13.07 -14.43
CA HIS A 60 -11.27 -13.13 -14.39
C HIS A 60 -10.74 -14.10 -13.32
N TYR A 61 -11.59 -14.82 -12.59
CA TYR A 61 -11.17 -15.67 -11.48
C TYR A 61 -10.82 -17.10 -11.94
N PRO A 62 -9.80 -17.74 -11.35
CA PRO A 62 -8.94 -17.26 -10.26
C PRO A 62 -7.91 -16.22 -10.72
N LEU A 63 -7.74 -15.19 -9.89
CA LEU A 63 -6.95 -14.01 -10.18
C LEU A 63 -5.75 -13.90 -9.23
N LEU A 64 -4.60 -13.55 -9.80
CA LEU A 64 -3.41 -13.12 -9.07
C LEU A 64 -3.06 -11.69 -9.52
N PHE A 65 -2.81 -10.81 -8.58
CA PHE A 65 -2.35 -9.45 -8.89
C PHE A 65 -1.14 -9.10 -8.04
N ASN A 66 -0.22 -8.35 -8.61
CA ASN A 66 1.04 -7.98 -7.96
C ASN A 66 1.45 -6.55 -8.31
N CYS A 67 2.49 -6.08 -7.64
CA CYS A 67 3.29 -4.93 -8.06
C CYS A 67 4.76 -5.34 -7.94
N THR A 68 5.71 -4.40 -8.05
CA THR A 68 7.15 -4.71 -7.98
C THR A 68 7.56 -5.48 -6.73
N ALA A 69 7.13 -5.02 -5.54
CA ALA A 69 7.49 -5.63 -4.26
C ALA A 69 6.35 -6.46 -3.63
N GLY A 70 5.14 -6.38 -4.20
CA GLY A 70 3.95 -7.06 -3.69
C GLY A 70 3.39 -6.52 -2.36
N LYS A 71 3.93 -5.43 -1.79
CA LYS A 71 3.49 -4.88 -0.47
C LYS A 71 2.54 -3.68 -0.58
N ASP A 72 2.99 -2.58 -1.19
CA ASP A 72 2.32 -1.28 -1.05
C ASP A 72 1.06 -1.17 -1.91
N ARG A 73 1.25 -1.18 -3.24
CA ARG A 73 0.15 -1.04 -4.21
C ARG A 73 -0.72 -2.29 -4.26
N THR A 74 -0.11 -3.46 -4.10
CA THR A 74 -0.84 -4.74 -3.97
C THR A 74 -1.69 -4.75 -2.71
N GLY A 75 -1.11 -4.39 -1.56
CA GLY A 75 -1.83 -4.29 -0.30
C GLY A 75 -2.91 -3.22 -0.32
N PHE A 76 -2.70 -2.08 -0.97
CA PHE A 76 -3.72 -1.06 -1.20
C PHE A 76 -4.94 -1.62 -1.96
N VAL A 77 -4.70 -2.32 -3.08
CA VAL A 77 -5.79 -2.91 -3.87
C VAL A 77 -6.51 -3.99 -3.06
N ALA A 78 -5.77 -4.88 -2.39
CA ALA A 78 -6.34 -5.90 -1.51
C ALA A 78 -7.20 -5.27 -0.40
N ALA A 79 -6.71 -4.22 0.26
CA ALA A 79 -7.40 -3.54 1.33
C ALA A 79 -8.74 -2.94 0.90
N ILE A 80 -8.77 -2.24 -0.24
CA ILE A 80 -10.02 -1.71 -0.79
C ILE A 80 -10.99 -2.84 -1.16
N VAL A 81 -10.51 -3.91 -1.78
CA VAL A 81 -11.34 -5.08 -2.14
C VAL A 81 -11.97 -5.71 -0.90
N LEU A 82 -11.19 -5.92 0.17
CA LEU A 82 -11.69 -6.46 1.44
C LEU A 82 -12.70 -5.53 2.11
N ARG A 83 -12.45 -4.22 2.13
CA ARG A 83 -13.40 -3.24 2.68
C ARG A 83 -14.70 -3.18 1.88
N LEU A 84 -14.64 -3.24 0.55
CA LEU A 84 -15.84 -3.35 -0.28
C LEU A 84 -16.64 -4.60 0.06
N LEU A 85 -15.99 -5.74 0.31
CA LEU A 85 -16.63 -6.98 0.75
C LEU A 85 -17.17 -6.93 2.19
N GLY A 86 -17.00 -5.81 2.91
CA GLY A 86 -17.51 -5.61 4.26
C GLY A 86 -16.62 -6.19 5.38
N VAL A 87 -15.37 -6.54 5.09
CA VAL A 87 -14.42 -7.02 6.10
C VAL A 87 -14.05 -5.87 7.04
N GLU A 88 -14.04 -6.13 8.35
CA GLU A 88 -13.72 -5.15 9.40
C GLU A 88 -12.36 -4.46 9.17
N GLU A 89 -12.30 -3.16 9.44
CA GLU A 89 -11.12 -2.33 9.19
C GLU A 89 -9.85 -2.88 9.86
N SER A 90 -9.94 -3.31 11.13
CA SER A 90 -8.81 -3.89 11.86
C SER A 90 -8.25 -5.13 11.18
N VAL A 91 -9.12 -6.01 10.67
CA VAL A 91 -8.71 -7.23 9.96
C VAL A 91 -8.00 -6.88 8.65
N VAL A 92 -8.48 -5.86 7.94
CA VAL A 92 -7.83 -5.40 6.71
C VAL A 92 -6.47 -4.77 6.98
N VAL A 93 -6.34 -3.99 8.06
CA VAL A 93 -5.05 -3.44 8.49
C VAL A 93 -4.08 -4.55 8.89
N ASP A 94 -4.54 -5.57 9.61
CA ASP A 94 -3.72 -6.73 9.99
C ASP A 94 -3.22 -7.50 8.75
N ASP A 95 -4.08 -7.73 7.75
CA ASP A 95 -3.69 -8.34 6.46
C ASP A 95 -2.61 -7.52 5.73
N PHE A 96 -2.77 -6.19 5.69
CA PHE A 96 -1.78 -5.29 5.09
C PHE A 96 -0.42 -5.35 5.82
N LEU A 97 -0.44 -5.39 7.15
CA LEU A 97 0.76 -5.44 7.99
C LEU A 97 1.45 -6.81 7.96
N LEU A 98 0.73 -7.89 7.60
CA LEU A 98 1.31 -9.22 7.44
C LEU A 98 2.50 -9.23 6.48
N SER A 99 2.53 -8.31 5.50
CA SER A 99 3.68 -8.09 4.60
C SER A 99 5.01 -7.84 5.32
N ASN A 100 4.97 -7.20 6.50
CA ASN A 100 6.17 -7.00 7.33
C ASN A 100 6.63 -8.31 7.96
N GLU A 101 5.70 -9.14 8.40
CA GLU A 101 5.98 -10.41 9.05
C GLU A 101 6.55 -11.44 8.08
N VAL A 102 5.90 -11.65 6.93
CA VAL A 102 6.38 -12.60 5.92
C VAL A 102 7.75 -12.22 5.34
N ARG A 103 8.14 -10.94 5.44
CA ARG A 103 9.43 -10.42 4.94
C ARG A 103 10.43 -10.11 6.04
N ARG A 104 10.10 -10.38 7.31
CA ARG A 104 10.86 -9.96 8.50
C ARG A 104 12.35 -10.29 8.39
N ALA A 105 12.69 -11.55 8.11
CA ALA A 105 14.08 -11.98 7.99
C ALA A 105 14.86 -11.21 6.91
N TRP A 106 14.24 -10.95 5.75
CA TRP A 106 14.85 -10.18 4.68
C TRP A 106 14.98 -8.70 5.05
N ILE A 107 13.99 -8.13 5.73
CA ILE A 107 14.00 -6.74 6.20
C ILE A 107 15.13 -6.55 7.24
N ASP A 108 15.20 -7.42 8.24
CA ASP A 108 16.23 -7.38 9.30
C ASP A 108 17.64 -7.46 8.69
N GLN A 109 17.84 -8.36 7.72
CA GLN A 109 19.10 -8.46 6.99
C GLN A 109 19.44 -7.14 6.27
N LYS A 110 18.47 -6.50 5.60
CA LYS A 110 18.71 -5.23 4.90
C LYS A 110 19.06 -4.09 5.86
N PHE A 111 18.51 -4.08 7.06
CA PHE A 111 18.89 -3.11 8.09
C PHE A 111 20.33 -3.27 8.55
N VAL A 112 20.76 -4.51 8.79
CA VAL A 112 22.15 -4.81 9.17
C VAL A 112 23.10 -4.38 8.04
N GLU A 113 22.86 -4.83 6.81
CA GLU A 113 23.69 -4.47 5.65
C GLU A 113 23.81 -2.96 5.44
N PHE A 114 22.70 -2.23 5.58
CA PHE A 114 22.69 -0.78 5.41
C PHE A 114 23.40 -0.05 6.56
N ARG A 115 23.22 -0.50 7.80
CA ARG A 115 23.92 0.04 8.97
C ARG A 115 25.43 -0.16 8.84
N ASP A 116 25.87 -1.36 8.49
CA ASP A 116 27.29 -1.68 8.32
C ASP A 116 27.92 -0.81 7.23
N ARG A 117 27.22 -0.63 6.11
CA ARG A 117 27.68 0.24 5.02
C ARG A 117 27.83 1.70 5.48
N LEU A 118 26.82 2.26 6.15
CA LEU A 118 26.88 3.64 6.65
C LEU A 118 27.98 3.83 7.71
N ALA A 119 28.21 2.82 8.55
CA ALA A 119 29.21 2.86 9.60
C ALA A 119 30.61 2.91 8.99
N GLN A 120 30.85 2.05 7.99
CA GLN A 120 32.08 2.05 7.20
C GLN A 120 32.30 3.39 6.48
N GLU A 121 31.28 3.93 5.83
CA GLU A 121 31.35 5.23 5.13
C GLU A 121 31.63 6.39 6.09
N SER A 122 31.14 6.30 7.33
CA SER A 122 31.28 7.35 8.36
C SER A 122 32.49 7.16 9.27
N GLY A 123 33.22 6.04 9.16
CA GLY A 123 34.38 5.74 10.01
C GLY A 123 34.04 5.48 11.48
N VAL A 124 32.81 5.03 11.77
CA VAL A 124 32.35 4.71 13.13
C VAL A 124 31.98 3.23 13.23
N ALA A 125 31.91 2.70 14.45
CA ALA A 125 31.38 1.34 14.66
C ALA A 125 29.85 1.31 14.44
N PRO A 126 29.26 0.23 13.87
CA PRO A 126 27.82 0.14 13.59
C PRO A 126 26.91 0.40 14.78
N GLU A 127 27.32 -0.01 15.98
CA GLU A 127 26.62 0.20 17.24
C GLU A 127 26.61 1.68 17.71
N ASN A 128 27.49 2.51 17.15
CA ASN A 128 27.59 3.93 17.46
C ASN A 128 26.85 4.82 16.44
N LEU A 129 26.21 4.23 15.41
CA LEU A 129 25.33 4.97 14.52
C LEU A 129 24.00 5.25 15.20
N ASP A 130 23.56 6.51 15.09
CA ASP A 130 22.22 6.92 15.45
C ASP A 130 21.18 6.15 14.62
N ASP A 131 20.12 5.66 15.27
CA ASP A 131 19.04 4.94 14.63
C ASP A 131 18.24 5.78 13.62
N ASP A 132 18.24 7.10 13.78
CA ASP A 132 17.52 8.01 12.90
C ASP A 132 18.07 8.00 11.47
N VAL A 133 19.35 7.61 11.28
CA VAL A 133 19.94 7.45 9.94
C VAL A 133 19.30 6.30 9.16
N LEU A 134 18.60 5.38 9.85
CA LEU A 134 17.89 4.25 9.24
C LEU A 134 16.43 4.56 8.94
N ALA A 135 15.91 5.73 9.36
CA ALA A 135 14.52 6.11 9.12
C ALA A 135 14.10 6.04 7.64
N PRO A 136 14.92 6.48 6.65
CA PRO A 136 14.57 6.33 5.24
C PRO A 136 14.37 4.88 4.82
N LEU A 137 15.20 3.97 5.34
CA LEU A 137 15.11 2.55 5.04
C LEU A 137 13.88 1.90 5.70
N ARG A 138 13.53 2.31 6.93
CA ARG A 138 12.28 1.88 7.61
C ARG A 138 11.07 2.16 6.73
N VAL A 139 11.00 3.35 6.20
CA VAL A 139 9.87 3.77 5.36
C VAL A 139 9.84 3.01 4.03
N LEU A 140 11.00 2.76 3.42
CA LEU A 140 11.09 2.03 2.16
C LEU A 140 10.67 0.55 2.30
N LEU A 141 11.12 -0.10 3.37
CA LEU A 141 11.00 -1.55 3.51
C LEU A 141 9.69 -1.99 4.17
N LEU A 142 9.18 -1.23 5.13
CA LEU A 142 8.02 -1.60 5.94
C LEU A 142 6.72 -1.03 5.36
N THR A 143 5.61 -1.71 5.65
CA THR A 143 4.25 -1.15 5.58
C THR A 143 3.88 -0.57 6.95
N GLN A 144 3.00 0.43 6.98
CA GLN A 144 2.49 1.02 8.22
C GLN A 144 0.97 1.15 8.15
N ALA A 145 0.28 0.91 9.27
CA ALA A 145 -1.19 0.96 9.36
C ALA A 145 -1.74 2.29 8.83
N SER A 146 -1.08 3.39 9.19
CA SER A 146 -1.42 4.76 8.80
C SER A 146 -1.57 4.95 7.29
N PHE A 147 -0.91 4.14 6.46
CA PHE A 147 -1.01 4.24 5.00
C PHE A 147 -2.39 3.84 4.51
N ILE A 148 -2.97 2.78 5.06
CA ILE A 148 -4.28 2.26 4.66
C ILE A 148 -5.40 2.92 5.48
N GLU A 149 -5.17 3.24 6.74
CA GLU A 149 -6.11 4.04 7.55
C GLU A 149 -6.39 5.41 6.89
N ALA A 150 -5.35 6.06 6.34
CA ALA A 150 -5.53 7.31 5.60
C ALA A 150 -6.39 7.14 4.34
N VAL A 151 -6.34 5.98 3.68
CA VAL A 151 -7.22 5.64 2.55
C VAL A 151 -8.65 5.54 3.02
N PHE A 152 -8.91 4.80 4.10
CA PHE A 152 -10.25 4.60 4.63
C PHE A 152 -10.88 5.91 5.08
N ALA A 153 -10.13 6.72 5.83
CA ALA A 153 -10.54 8.06 6.22
C ALA A 153 -10.83 8.96 5.00
N ALA A 154 -10.01 8.84 3.94
CA ALA A 154 -10.24 9.59 2.71
C ALA A 154 -11.48 9.10 1.94
N VAL A 155 -11.82 7.80 1.98
CA VAL A 155 -13.06 7.27 1.40
C VAL A 155 -14.28 7.90 2.09
N GLU A 156 -14.34 7.83 3.42
CA GLU A 156 -15.44 8.40 4.20
C GLU A 156 -15.57 9.92 3.98
N ARG A 157 -14.44 10.64 3.96
CA ARG A 157 -14.44 12.09 3.78
C ARG A 157 -14.85 12.53 2.36
N GLN A 158 -14.36 11.85 1.32
CA GLN A 158 -14.54 12.30 -0.06
C GLN A 158 -15.83 11.76 -0.69
N TRP A 159 -16.24 10.55 -0.31
CA TRP A 159 -17.33 9.82 -0.94
C TRP A 159 -18.53 9.62 -0.01
N SER A 160 -18.44 10.03 1.26
CA SER A 160 -19.49 9.90 2.29
C SER A 160 -19.86 8.46 2.69
N SER A 161 -19.58 7.46 1.85
CA SER A 161 -19.74 6.04 2.17
C SER A 161 -18.98 5.16 1.15
N TRP A 162 -18.73 3.91 1.54
CA TRP A 162 -18.17 2.88 0.67
C TRP A 162 -19.05 2.54 -0.54
N ASP A 163 -20.38 2.61 -0.40
CA ASP A 163 -21.32 2.37 -1.51
C ASP A 163 -21.26 3.46 -2.57
N VAL A 164 -21.19 4.72 -2.15
CA VAL A 164 -21.02 5.86 -3.07
C VAL A 164 -19.65 5.80 -3.72
N PHE A 165 -18.59 5.48 -2.96
CA PHE A 165 -17.25 5.27 -3.54
C PHE A 165 -17.25 4.16 -4.60
N ARG A 166 -17.89 3.03 -4.32
CA ARG A 166 -18.01 1.91 -5.27
C ARG A 166 -18.76 2.32 -6.54
N ARG A 167 -19.95 2.90 -6.41
CA ARG A 167 -20.81 3.23 -7.56
C ARG A 167 -20.25 4.40 -8.36
N ASP A 168 -19.98 5.53 -7.72
CA ASP A 168 -19.64 6.77 -8.40
C ASP A 168 -18.13 6.89 -8.62
N GLY A 169 -17.35 6.50 -7.61
CA GLY A 169 -15.89 6.52 -7.65
C GLY A 169 -15.31 5.41 -8.52
N LEU A 170 -15.70 4.16 -8.33
CA LEU A 170 -15.16 3.02 -9.07
C LEU A 170 -15.95 2.69 -10.34
N GLY A 171 -17.19 3.18 -10.46
CA GLY A 171 -18.06 2.82 -11.58
C GLY A 171 -18.49 1.35 -11.55
N ILE A 172 -18.54 0.74 -10.35
CA ILE A 172 -18.94 -0.66 -10.18
C ILE A 172 -20.40 -0.69 -9.75
N ASP A 173 -21.28 -1.07 -10.69
CA ASP A 173 -22.72 -1.13 -10.42
C ASP A 173 -23.12 -2.28 -9.49
N ASP A 174 -24.37 -2.29 -9.06
CA ASP A 174 -24.88 -3.28 -8.11
C ASP A 174 -24.94 -4.69 -8.68
N ALA A 175 -25.12 -4.83 -10.00
CA ALA A 175 -25.21 -6.13 -10.65
C ALA A 175 -23.81 -6.79 -10.70
N GLN A 176 -22.80 -6.04 -11.15
CA GLN A 176 -21.40 -6.46 -11.11
C GLN A 176 -20.97 -6.77 -9.67
N PHE A 177 -21.25 -5.87 -8.73
CA PHE A 177 -20.85 -6.05 -7.34
C PHE A 177 -21.50 -7.27 -6.69
N SER A 178 -22.78 -7.51 -6.96
CA SER A 178 -23.48 -8.72 -6.47
C SER A 178 -22.88 -10.01 -7.02
N ARG A 179 -22.45 -10.02 -8.29
CA ARG A 179 -21.75 -11.18 -8.88
C ARG A 179 -20.39 -11.40 -8.22
N PHE A 180 -19.65 -10.32 -7.98
CA PHE A 180 -18.36 -10.33 -7.30
C PHE A 180 -18.46 -10.86 -5.86
N GLN A 181 -19.43 -10.40 -5.07
CA GLN A 181 -19.64 -10.92 -3.72
C GLN A 181 -19.94 -12.42 -3.73
N LYS A 182 -20.83 -12.88 -4.62
CA LYS A 182 -21.20 -14.30 -4.75
C LYS A 182 -20.06 -15.21 -5.18
N SER A 183 -19.01 -14.68 -5.83
CA SER A 183 -17.88 -15.51 -6.26
C SER A 183 -16.83 -15.70 -5.18
N LEU A 184 -16.84 -14.88 -4.11
CA LEU A 184 -15.83 -14.92 -3.05
C LEU A 184 -16.38 -15.23 -1.66
N LEU A 185 -17.65 -14.89 -1.39
CA LEU A 185 -18.30 -15.11 -0.10
C LEU A 185 -19.19 -16.36 -0.17
N VAL A 186 -19.21 -17.12 0.93
CA VAL A 186 -19.98 -18.37 1.08
C VAL A 186 -21.28 -18.12 1.81
#